data_AF-A0A0C9XT91-F1
#
_entry.id   AF-A0A0C9XT91-F1
#
_cell.length_a   1.000
_cell.length_b   1.000
_cell.length_c   1.000
_cell.angle_alpha   90.00
_cell.angle_beta   90.00
_cell.angle_gamma   90.00
#
_symmetry.space_group_name_H-M   'P 1'
#
loop_
_entity.id
_entity.type
_entity.pdbx_description
1 polymer ?
#
loop_
_entity_poly.entity_id
_entity_poly.type
_entity_poly.pdbx_seq_one_letter_code
_entity_poly.pdbx_strand_id
1 'polypeptide(L)'
;ASRQISAAQRKDRDALLNEAIRKLSDEFEAKVQVVATTHNVTQEKVKKLLGGHKYYQNPRGTQLANAIIHDKAHEVNEGRACGEKLTLQQIQGLARADPKYQDMTQDEKDELLHALTEYRALKNTSVRATNSAAARDVQSTLEHIFKILDGLALRTGVYVCLFATRGHVYDSSQPFWYGTDNVMDFWEDVMDLEPDEIVRKMEQWAC
;
A
#
# COMPACT_ATOMS: atom_id res chain seq x y z
N ALA A 1 -9.52 -43.36 -21.53
CA ALA A 1 -8.08 -43.54 -21.82
C ALA A 1 -7.37 -42.20 -22.09
N SER A 2 -7.69 -41.46 -23.15
CA SER A 2 -6.94 -40.24 -23.55
C SER A 2 -6.84 -39.13 -22.47
N ARG A 3 -7.92 -38.83 -21.73
CA ARG A 3 -7.93 -37.81 -20.66
C ARG A 3 -7.08 -38.16 -19.42
N GLN A 4 -6.86 -39.44 -19.14
CA GLN A 4 -6.03 -39.88 -18.02
C GLN A 4 -4.54 -39.81 -18.36
N ILE A 5 -4.20 -40.04 -19.64
CA ILE A 5 -2.83 -39.91 -20.16
C ILE A 5 -2.40 -38.43 -20.18
N SER A 6 -3.30 -37.52 -20.59
CA SER A 6 -2.99 -36.08 -20.59
C SER A 6 -2.87 -35.48 -19.17
N ALA A 7 -3.65 -35.97 -18.21
CA ALA A 7 -3.55 -35.54 -16.81
C ALA A 7 -2.24 -36.03 -16.15
N ALA A 8 -1.82 -37.27 -16.44
CA ALA A 8 -0.54 -37.80 -15.97
C ALA A 8 0.65 -37.03 -16.56
N GLN A 9 0.63 -36.77 -17.87
CA GLN A 9 1.67 -35.97 -18.54
C GLN A 9 1.77 -34.54 -18.00
N ARG A 10 0.63 -33.91 -17.67
CA ARG A 10 0.62 -32.58 -17.05
C ARG A 10 1.24 -32.61 -15.65
N LYS A 11 0.92 -33.62 -14.85
CA LYS A 11 1.48 -33.82 -13.51
C LYS A 11 3.00 -34.02 -13.55
N ASP A 12 3.48 -34.81 -14.51
CA ASP A 12 4.92 -35.04 -14.70
C ASP A 12 5.64 -33.77 -15.16
N ARG A 13 5.04 -32.99 -16.07
CA ARG A 13 5.58 -31.69 -16.49
C ARG A 13 5.61 -30.67 -15.35
N ASP A 14 4.55 -30.61 -14.55
CA ASP A 14 4.48 -29.71 -13.40
C ASP A 14 5.49 -30.13 -12.31
N ALA A 15 5.72 -31.43 -12.13
CA ALA A 15 6.77 -31.94 -11.24
C ALA A 15 8.18 -31.53 -11.71
N LEU A 16 8.47 -31.67 -13.00
CA LEU A 16 9.75 -31.23 -13.60
C LEU A 16 9.94 -29.71 -13.49
N LEU A 17 8.88 -28.94 -13.69
CA LEU A 17 8.92 -27.48 -13.52
C LEU A 17 9.22 -27.10 -12.07
N ASN A 18 8.55 -27.72 -11.10
CA ASN A 18 8.78 -27.46 -9.68
C ASN A 18 10.21 -27.86 -9.25
N GLU A 19 10.74 -28.96 -9.79
CA GLU A 19 12.11 -29.36 -9.53
C GLU A 19 13.12 -28.35 -10.10
N ALA A 20 12.88 -27.85 -11.32
CA ALA A 20 13.71 -26.81 -11.93
C ALA A 20 13.66 -25.49 -11.13
N ILE A 21 12.49 -25.07 -10.66
CA ILE A 21 12.32 -23.89 -9.80
C ILE A 21 13.07 -24.08 -8.48
N ARG A 22 12.98 -25.26 -7.86
CA ARG A 22 13.71 -25.55 -6.61
C ARG A 22 15.22 -25.47 -6.82
N LYS A 23 15.75 -26.09 -7.88
CA LYS A 23 17.17 -26.01 -8.25
C LYS A 23 17.63 -24.57 -8.45
N LEU A 24 16.84 -23.75 -9.14
CA LEU A 24 17.14 -22.34 -9.35
C LEU A 24 17.16 -21.55 -8.03
N SER A 25 16.23 -21.84 -7.12
CA SER A 25 16.18 -21.23 -5.79
C SER A 25 17.41 -21.59 -4.96
N ASP A 26 17.82 -22.86 -4.98
CA ASP A 26 18.99 -23.35 -4.25
C ASP A 26 20.30 -22.71 -4.81
N GLU A 27 20.41 -22.62 -6.14
CA GLU A 27 21.54 -21.93 -6.79
C GLU A 27 21.59 -20.44 -6.46
N PHE A 28 20.43 -19.78 -6.41
CA PHE A 28 20.33 -18.38 -6.03
C PHE A 28 20.78 -18.18 -4.58
N GLU A 29 20.32 -19.03 -3.65
CA GLU A 29 20.71 -18.94 -2.24
C GLU A 29 22.22 -19.18 -2.05
N ALA A 30 22.80 -20.14 -2.77
CA ALA A 30 24.24 -20.37 -2.77
C ALA A 30 25.01 -19.14 -3.26
N LYS A 31 24.58 -18.50 -4.36
CA LYS A 31 25.21 -17.28 -4.89
C LYS A 31 25.08 -16.11 -3.93
N VAL A 32 23.91 -15.94 -3.30
CA VAL A 32 23.69 -14.94 -2.25
C VAL A 32 24.67 -15.14 -1.08
N GLN A 33 24.87 -16.39 -0.65
CA GLN A 33 25.78 -16.70 0.44
C GLN A 33 27.24 -16.43 0.08
N VAL A 34 27.66 -16.69 -1.16
CA VAL A 34 29.00 -16.36 -1.65
C VAL A 34 29.22 -14.83 -1.60
N VAL A 35 28.25 -14.04 -2.06
CA VAL A 35 28.35 -12.57 -2.02
C VAL A 35 28.36 -12.07 -0.56
N ALA A 36 27.54 -12.64 0.30
CA ALA A 36 27.46 -12.30 1.72
C ALA A 36 28.81 -12.51 2.43
N THR A 37 29.42 -13.68 2.23
CA THR A 37 30.71 -14.04 2.82
C THR A 37 31.86 -13.22 2.23
N THR A 38 31.90 -13.03 0.91
CA THR A 38 32.95 -12.25 0.22
C THR A 38 33.01 -10.81 0.71
N HIS A 39 31.86 -10.20 0.98
CA HIS A 39 31.77 -8.81 1.40
C HIS A 39 31.53 -8.62 2.90
N ASN A 40 31.58 -9.71 3.69
CA ASN A 40 31.31 -9.71 5.13
C ASN A 40 30.00 -8.97 5.51
N VAL A 41 28.93 -9.25 4.76
CA VAL A 41 27.59 -8.71 4.95
C VAL A 41 26.60 -9.84 5.15
N THR A 42 25.46 -9.56 5.79
CA THR A 42 24.42 -10.58 5.99
C THR A 42 23.78 -10.99 4.67
N GLN A 43 23.40 -12.28 4.53
CA GLN A 43 22.62 -12.77 3.38
C GLN A 43 21.36 -11.91 3.17
N GLU A 44 20.72 -11.50 4.26
CA GLU A 44 19.53 -10.65 4.22
C GLU A 44 19.83 -9.28 3.58
N LYS A 45 21.00 -8.69 3.84
CA LYS A 45 21.43 -7.44 3.19
C LYS A 45 21.67 -7.66 1.69
N VAL A 46 22.26 -8.77 1.29
CA VAL A 46 22.45 -9.13 -0.13
C VAL A 46 21.11 -9.36 -0.83
N LYS A 47 20.18 -10.10 -0.21
CA LYS A 47 18.80 -10.31 -0.71
C LYS A 47 18.06 -8.97 -0.83
N LYS A 48 18.21 -8.05 0.13
CA LYS A 48 17.63 -6.69 0.08
C LYS A 48 18.23 -5.79 -1.00
N LEU A 49 19.52 -5.97 -1.33
CA LEU A 49 20.19 -5.25 -2.41
C LEU A 49 19.79 -5.80 -3.79
N LEU A 50 19.70 -7.13 -3.92
CA LEU A 50 19.26 -7.80 -5.16
C LEU A 50 17.77 -7.62 -5.45
N GLY A 51 16.92 -7.64 -4.42
CA GLY A 51 15.48 -7.45 -4.55
C GLY A 51 15.05 -6.05 -4.96
N GLY A 52 16.01 -5.13 -5.15
CA GLY A 52 15.76 -3.71 -5.32
C GLY A 52 15.13 -3.14 -4.06
N HIS A 53 15.74 -2.11 -3.47
CA HIS A 53 15.02 -1.25 -2.56
C HIS A 53 13.84 -0.62 -3.31
N LYS A 54 12.68 -1.29 -3.35
CA LYS A 54 11.42 -0.60 -3.47
C LYS A 54 11.13 -0.08 -2.10
N TYR A 55 11.25 1.24 -1.99
CA TYR A 55 10.66 2.06 -0.95
C TYR A 55 9.20 1.64 -0.75
N TYR A 56 8.96 0.63 0.09
CA TYR A 56 8.08 0.92 1.20
C TYR A 56 8.77 2.08 1.90
N GLN A 57 8.37 3.32 1.58
CA GLN A 57 8.48 4.32 2.62
C GLN A 57 7.59 3.77 3.70
N ASN A 58 8.19 3.05 4.66
CA ASN A 58 7.51 2.73 5.89
C ASN A 58 6.81 4.02 6.29
N PRO A 59 5.47 3.99 6.51
CA PRO A 59 4.74 5.19 6.86
C PRO A 59 5.56 5.90 7.92
N ARG A 60 5.91 7.18 7.67
CA ARG A 60 6.94 7.89 8.44
C ARG A 60 6.78 7.55 9.91
N GLY A 61 7.81 6.93 10.50
CA GLY A 61 7.77 6.44 11.86
C GLY A 61 7.19 7.50 12.80
N THR A 62 6.41 7.06 13.78
CA THR A 62 5.92 7.97 14.82
C THR A 62 7.13 8.51 15.57
N GLN A 63 7.41 9.79 15.35
CA GLN A 63 8.49 10.51 16.01
C GLN A 63 7.89 11.28 17.17
N LEU A 64 8.58 11.28 18.31
CA LEU A 64 8.11 11.96 19.52
C LEU A 64 7.79 13.44 19.26
N ALA A 65 8.60 14.14 18.46
CA ALA A 65 8.34 15.52 18.06
C ALA A 65 6.99 15.70 17.35
N ASN A 66 6.60 14.75 16.49
CA ASN A 66 5.30 14.78 15.82
C ASN A 66 4.15 14.45 16.77
N ALA A 67 4.40 13.59 17.77
CA ALA A 67 3.42 13.24 18.80
C ALA A 67 3.14 14.42 19.74
N ILE A 68 4.18 15.12 20.19
CA ILE A 68 4.08 16.35 20.98
C ILE A 68 3.31 17.43 20.22
N ILE A 69 3.65 17.66 18.94
CA ILE A 69 2.94 18.64 18.12
C ILE A 69 1.47 18.24 17.95
N HIS A 70 1.17 16.95 17.79
CA HIS A 70 -0.19 16.45 17.66
C HIS A 70 -1.00 16.67 18.95
N ASP A 71 -0.47 16.27 20.10
CA ASP A 71 -1.08 16.47 21.42
C ASP A 71 -1.33 17.96 21.68
N LYS A 72 -0.30 18.80 21.48
CA LYS A 72 -0.44 20.23 21.68
C LYS A 72 -1.42 20.86 20.70
N ALA A 73 -1.43 20.43 19.44
CA ALA A 73 -2.39 20.89 18.45
C ALA A 73 -3.83 20.53 18.83
N HIS A 74 -4.05 19.36 19.45
CA HIS A 74 -5.36 18.96 19.95
C HIS A 74 -5.78 19.88 21.10
N GLU A 75 -4.94 20.05 22.13
CA GLU A 75 -5.20 20.90 23.29
C GLU A 75 -5.51 22.36 22.91
N VAL A 76 -4.68 22.98 22.06
CA VAL A 76 -4.80 24.42 21.78
C VAL A 76 -5.91 24.77 20.78
N ASN A 77 -6.31 23.81 19.93
CA ASN A 77 -7.35 24.02 18.93
C ASN A 77 -8.69 23.40 19.32
N GLU A 78 -8.78 22.74 20.47
CA GLU A 78 -10.05 22.29 21.02
C GLU A 78 -10.99 23.50 21.20
N GLY A 79 -12.23 23.37 20.74
CA GLY A 79 -13.24 24.44 20.81
C GLY A 79 -13.09 25.59 19.80
N ARG A 80 -12.03 25.63 18.98
CA ARG A 80 -11.87 26.68 17.94
C ARG A 80 -12.60 26.34 16.65
N ALA A 81 -13.22 27.35 16.04
CA ALA A 81 -13.90 27.19 14.76
C ALA A 81 -12.92 26.95 13.60
N CYS A 82 -13.44 26.43 12.48
CA CYS A 82 -12.66 26.27 11.25
C CYS A 82 -12.23 27.66 10.74
N GLY A 83 -10.92 27.92 10.66
CA GLY A 83 -10.34 29.21 10.29
C GLY A 83 -9.65 29.96 11.44
N GLU A 84 -10.00 29.65 12.70
CA GLU A 84 -9.41 30.27 13.91
C GLU A 84 -8.33 29.39 14.56
N LYS A 85 -8.05 28.23 13.95
CA LYS A 85 -7.04 27.29 14.41
C LYS A 85 -5.65 27.88 14.27
N LEU A 86 -4.80 27.63 15.26
CA LEU A 86 -3.42 28.08 15.25
C LEU A 86 -2.64 27.43 14.12
N THR A 87 -1.70 28.20 13.57
CA THR A 87 -0.78 27.71 12.55
C THR A 87 0.25 26.75 13.16
N LEU A 88 0.85 25.90 12.33
CA LEU A 88 1.87 24.95 12.78
C LEU A 88 3.04 25.62 13.51
N GLN A 89 3.48 26.79 13.04
CA GLN A 89 4.58 27.53 13.66
C GLN A 89 4.24 27.99 15.08
N GLN A 90 3.01 28.47 15.30
CA GLN A 90 2.53 28.86 16.62
C GLN A 90 2.44 27.66 17.57
N ILE A 91 1.92 26.53 17.09
CA ILE A 91 1.82 25.29 17.87
C ILE A 91 3.21 24.79 18.25
N GLN A 92 4.18 24.81 17.33
CA GLN A 92 5.57 24.45 17.62
C GLN A 92 6.19 25.37 18.68
N GLY A 93 5.90 26.68 18.62
CA GLY A 93 6.35 27.63 19.64
C GLY A 93 5.76 27.31 21.02
N LEU A 94 4.45 27.06 21.09
CA LEU A 94 3.76 26.69 22.32
C LEU A 94 4.26 25.36 22.89
N ALA A 95 4.46 24.35 22.05
CA ALA A 95 4.97 23.05 22.48
C ALA A 95 6.41 23.13 23.04
N ARG A 96 7.25 24.02 22.51
CA ARG A 96 8.62 24.23 23.05
C ARG A 96 8.62 24.95 24.39
N ALA A 97 7.69 25.89 24.58
CA ALA A 97 7.59 26.70 25.79
C ALA A 97 6.88 25.96 26.94
N ASP A 98 6.18 24.86 26.65
CA ASP A 98 5.41 24.11 27.62
C ASP A 98 6.31 23.19 28.48
N PRO A 99 6.35 23.38 29.82
CA PRO A 99 7.11 22.52 30.72
C PRO A 99 6.70 21.04 30.64
N LYS A 100 5.44 20.74 30.29
CA LYS A 100 4.92 19.38 30.15
C LYS A 100 5.79 18.51 29.24
N TYR A 101 6.31 19.08 28.15
CA TYR A 101 7.09 18.33 27.16
C TYR A 101 8.61 18.38 27.40
N GLN A 102 9.09 19.18 28.36
CA GLN A 102 10.51 19.32 28.66
C GLN A 102 11.00 18.18 29.58
N ASP A 103 10.20 17.80 30.58
CA ASP A 103 10.57 16.82 31.60
C ASP A 103 9.71 15.54 31.56
N MET A 104 9.39 15.05 30.36
CA MET A 104 8.59 13.83 30.22
C MET A 104 9.37 12.57 30.60
N THR A 105 8.70 11.72 31.36
CA THR A 105 9.10 10.33 31.62
C THR A 105 9.06 9.50 30.34
N GLN A 106 9.64 8.29 30.37
CA GLN A 106 9.60 7.40 29.22
C GLN A 106 8.17 6.90 28.94
N ASP A 107 7.39 6.63 29.98
CA ASP A 107 6.02 6.15 29.85
C ASP A 107 5.12 7.20 29.17
N GLU A 108 5.22 8.48 29.57
CA GLU A 108 4.48 9.57 28.92
C GLU A 108 4.85 9.75 27.44
N LYS A 109 6.12 9.53 27.08
CA LYS A 109 6.55 9.57 25.67
C LYS A 109 5.92 8.44 24.88
N ASP A 110 5.87 7.24 25.45
CA ASP A 110 5.31 6.06 24.80
C ASP A 110 3.79 6.18 24.67
N GLU A 111 3.10 6.76 25.66
CA GLU A 111 1.67 7.11 25.56
C GLU A 111 1.38 8.08 24.40
N LEU A 112 2.17 9.14 24.26
CA LEU A 112 2.02 10.09 23.15
C LEU A 112 2.25 9.43 21.79
N LEU A 113 3.25 8.56 21.69
CA LEU A 113 3.51 7.79 20.47
C LEU A 113 2.38 6.81 20.16
N HIS A 114 1.82 6.16 21.17
CA HIS A 114 0.67 5.26 21.03
C HIS A 114 -0.56 6.02 20.55
N ALA A 115 -0.92 7.13 21.21
CA ALA A 115 -2.06 7.97 20.85
C ALA A 115 -1.95 8.49 19.40
N LEU A 116 -0.75 8.91 18.97
CA LEU A 116 -0.52 9.32 17.57
C LEU A 116 -0.69 8.14 16.59
N THR A 117 -0.27 6.94 16.98
CA THR A 117 -0.39 5.73 16.16
C THR A 117 -1.86 5.34 16.00
N GLU A 118 -2.61 5.30 17.10
CA GLU A 118 -4.05 5.04 17.10
C GLU A 118 -4.81 6.07 16.28
N TYR A 119 -4.50 7.35 16.45
CA TYR A 119 -5.12 8.42 15.67
C TYR A 119 -4.87 8.26 14.17
N ARG A 120 -3.64 7.91 13.77
CA ARG A 120 -3.30 7.64 12.36
C ARG A 120 -4.04 6.42 11.82
N ALA A 121 -4.12 5.35 12.61
CA ALA A 121 -4.85 4.15 12.25
C ALA A 121 -6.35 4.47 12.05
N LEU A 122 -6.95 5.17 13.01
CA LEU A 122 -8.35 5.60 12.96
C LEU A 122 -8.62 6.49 11.74
N LYS A 123 -7.74 7.46 11.45
CA LYS A 123 -7.90 8.35 10.30
C LYS A 123 -7.82 7.62 8.96
N ASN A 124 -7.00 6.58 8.88
CA ASN A 124 -6.90 5.73 7.69
C ASN A 124 -8.14 4.87 7.49
N THR A 125 -8.81 4.45 8.56
CA THR A 125 -10.02 3.60 8.49
C THR A 125 -11.33 4.39 8.56
N SER A 126 -11.28 5.68 8.92
CA SER A 126 -12.48 6.50 9.10
C SER A 126 -13.18 6.79 7.77
N VAL A 127 -14.51 6.66 7.78
CA VAL A 127 -15.38 7.05 6.67
C VAL A 127 -15.25 8.56 6.41
N ARG A 128 -15.24 8.96 5.14
CA ARG A 128 -15.18 10.39 4.78
C ARG A 128 -16.49 11.08 5.11
N ALA A 129 -16.40 12.31 5.62
CA ALA A 129 -17.55 13.08 6.10
C ALA A 129 -18.58 13.42 5.01
N THR A 130 -18.18 13.44 3.73
CA THR A 130 -19.06 13.71 2.60
C THR A 130 -18.73 12.80 1.42
N ASN A 131 -19.72 12.52 0.57
CA ASN A 131 -19.54 11.70 -0.64
C ASN A 131 -18.51 12.32 -1.59
N SER A 132 -18.47 13.65 -1.70
CA SER A 132 -17.44 14.34 -2.48
C SER A 132 -16.03 14.17 -1.90
N ALA A 133 -15.88 14.10 -0.58
CA ALA A 133 -14.61 13.80 0.05
C ALA A 133 -14.22 12.32 -0.14
N ALA A 134 -15.18 11.40 -0.07
CA ALA A 134 -14.98 9.99 -0.40
C ALA A 134 -14.50 9.80 -1.84
N ALA A 135 -15.18 10.42 -2.82
CA ALA A 135 -14.81 10.33 -4.22
C ALA A 135 -13.40 10.89 -4.51
N ARG A 136 -13.01 12.01 -3.90
CA ARG A 136 -11.64 12.54 -4.02
C ARG A 136 -10.60 11.61 -3.41
N ASP A 137 -10.91 10.98 -2.29
CA ASP A 137 -10.03 10.02 -1.62
C ASP A 137 -9.82 8.77 -2.47
N VAL A 138 -10.91 8.25 -3.06
CA VAL A 138 -10.86 7.16 -4.06
C VAL A 138 -9.97 7.56 -5.23
N GLN A 139 -10.19 8.73 -5.83
CA GLN A 139 -9.40 9.19 -6.97
C GLN A 139 -7.91 9.33 -6.63
N SER A 140 -7.57 10.04 -5.56
CA SER A 140 -6.19 10.22 -5.10
C SER A 140 -5.50 8.87 -4.83
N THR A 141 -6.23 7.92 -4.25
CA THR A 141 -5.69 6.60 -3.91
C THR A 141 -5.48 5.75 -5.16
N LEU A 142 -6.44 5.73 -6.08
CA LEU A 142 -6.33 5.01 -7.35
C LEU A 142 -5.20 5.55 -8.21
N GLU A 143 -5.05 6.88 -8.35
CA GLU A 143 -3.92 7.49 -9.07
C GLU A 143 -2.56 7.09 -8.49
N HIS A 144 -2.48 6.94 -7.16
CA HIS A 144 -1.26 6.44 -6.51
C HIS A 144 -1.01 4.96 -6.83
N ILE A 145 -2.06 4.12 -6.79
CA ILE A 145 -1.98 2.70 -7.13
C ILE A 145 -1.54 2.52 -8.58
N PHE A 146 -2.08 3.29 -9.54
CA PHE A 146 -1.69 3.19 -10.95
C PHE A 146 -0.20 3.39 -11.14
N LYS A 147 0.39 4.41 -10.51
CA LYS A 147 1.85 4.63 -10.57
C LYS A 147 2.66 3.46 -10.01
N ILE A 148 2.15 2.80 -8.97
CA ILE A 148 2.77 1.61 -8.40
C ILE A 148 2.69 0.43 -9.38
N LEU A 149 1.52 0.23 -9.99
CA LEU A 149 1.26 -0.84 -10.94
C LEU A 149 2.05 -0.65 -12.24
N ASP A 150 2.06 0.54 -12.83
CA ASP A 150 2.91 0.90 -13.97
C ASP A 150 4.37 0.58 -13.67
N GLY A 151 4.87 1.05 -12.52
CA GLY A 151 6.24 0.76 -12.11
C GLY A 151 6.48 -0.73 -11.90
N LEU A 152 5.51 -1.50 -11.42
CA LEU A 152 5.63 -2.95 -11.27
C LEU A 152 5.74 -3.62 -12.63
N ALA A 153 4.80 -3.35 -13.54
CA ALA A 153 4.78 -3.88 -14.89
C ALA A 153 6.10 -3.59 -15.63
N LEU A 154 6.58 -2.34 -15.60
CA LEU A 154 7.83 -1.96 -16.24
C LEU A 154 9.06 -2.71 -15.72
N ARG A 155 9.08 -3.07 -14.42
CA ARG A 155 10.26 -3.73 -13.80
C ARG A 155 10.24 -5.24 -13.93
N THR A 156 9.07 -5.85 -14.03
CA THR A 156 8.93 -7.31 -13.95
C THR A 156 8.25 -7.93 -15.17
N GLY A 157 7.72 -7.12 -16.09
CA GLY A 157 6.90 -7.59 -17.21
C GLY A 157 5.60 -8.24 -16.77
N VAL A 158 5.10 -7.95 -15.56
CA VAL A 158 3.86 -8.52 -15.04
C VAL A 158 2.69 -7.72 -15.59
N TYR A 159 1.66 -8.43 -16.04
CA TYR A 159 0.38 -7.86 -16.44
C TYR A 159 -0.56 -7.78 -15.23
N VAL A 160 -1.12 -6.60 -14.99
CA VAL A 160 -2.06 -6.33 -13.89
C VAL A 160 -3.24 -5.51 -14.39
N CYS A 161 -4.45 -5.90 -13.99
CA CYS A 161 -5.64 -5.08 -14.13
C CYS A 161 -6.28 -4.81 -12.76
N LEU A 162 -6.98 -3.69 -12.65
CA LEU A 162 -7.75 -3.28 -11.47
C LEU A 162 -9.13 -2.82 -11.91
N PHE A 163 -10.17 -3.29 -11.25
CA PHE A 163 -11.55 -2.80 -11.39
C PHE A 163 -11.98 -2.20 -10.06
N ALA A 164 -12.58 -1.02 -10.08
CA ALA A 164 -13.07 -0.32 -8.91
C ALA A 164 -14.46 0.24 -9.18
N THR A 165 -15.37 0.05 -8.24
CA THR A 165 -16.74 0.57 -8.29
C THR A 165 -17.08 1.22 -6.97
N ARG A 166 -18.07 2.12 -6.99
CA ARG A 166 -18.65 2.64 -5.77
C ARG A 166 -19.43 1.55 -5.04
N GLY A 167 -19.42 1.61 -3.71
CA GLY A 167 -20.17 0.68 -2.85
C GLY A 167 -21.55 1.18 -2.43
N HIS A 168 -21.98 2.35 -2.92
CA HIS A 168 -23.27 2.94 -2.54
C HIS A 168 -23.83 3.86 -3.62
N VAL A 169 -25.16 3.82 -3.83
CA VAL A 169 -25.89 4.53 -4.89
C VAL A 169 -25.75 6.06 -4.83
N TYR A 170 -25.48 6.62 -3.65
CA TYR A 170 -25.28 8.06 -3.49
C TYR A 170 -23.81 8.49 -3.52
N ASP A 171 -22.86 7.56 -3.61
CA ASP A 171 -21.46 7.92 -3.82
C ASP A 171 -21.27 8.49 -5.23
N SER A 172 -20.50 9.56 -5.28
CA SER A 172 -20.17 10.32 -6.49
C SER A 172 -18.94 9.78 -7.23
N SER A 173 -18.24 8.78 -6.67
CA SER A 173 -17.15 8.11 -7.37
C SER A 173 -17.69 7.36 -8.60
N GLN A 174 -17.02 7.51 -9.75
CA GLN A 174 -17.38 6.77 -10.95
C GLN A 174 -16.72 5.40 -10.95
N PRO A 175 -17.40 4.36 -11.47
CA PRO A 175 -16.75 3.08 -11.72
C PRO A 175 -15.60 3.28 -12.72
N PHE A 176 -14.49 2.60 -12.48
CA PHE A 176 -13.28 2.76 -13.26
C PHE A 176 -12.48 1.46 -13.33
N TRP A 177 -11.81 1.24 -14.44
CA TRP A 177 -10.87 0.15 -14.62
C TRP A 177 -9.51 0.67 -15.09
N TYR A 178 -8.46 -0.06 -14.73
CA TYR A 178 -7.09 0.22 -15.12
C TYR A 178 -6.40 -1.07 -15.54
N GLY A 179 -5.57 -0.99 -16.57
CA GLY A 179 -4.79 -2.11 -17.06
C GLY A 179 -3.38 -1.66 -17.42
N THR A 180 -2.40 -2.48 -17.08
CA THR A 180 -1.03 -2.28 -17.55
C THR A 180 -0.88 -2.85 -18.96
N ASP A 181 -0.22 -2.11 -19.85
CA ASP A 181 0.08 -2.57 -21.21
C ASP A 181 -1.19 -3.07 -21.93
N ASN A 182 -1.10 -4.13 -22.74
CA ASN A 182 -2.22 -4.74 -23.47
C ASN A 182 -3.02 -5.78 -22.65
N VAL A 183 -3.04 -5.68 -21.31
CA VAL A 183 -3.85 -6.61 -20.48
C VAL A 183 -5.35 -6.47 -20.72
N MET A 184 -5.81 -5.35 -21.27
CA MET A 184 -7.22 -5.14 -21.59
C MET A 184 -7.65 -5.90 -22.85
N ASP A 185 -6.74 -6.06 -23.80
CA ASP A 185 -6.93 -6.92 -24.98
C ASP A 185 -7.21 -8.37 -24.56
N PHE A 186 -6.69 -8.84 -23.41
CA PHE A 186 -7.05 -10.17 -22.90
C PHE A 186 -8.54 -10.25 -22.54
N TRP A 187 -9.12 -9.22 -21.94
CA TRP A 187 -10.54 -9.20 -21.59
C TRP A 187 -11.41 -9.17 -22.84
N GLU A 188 -11.03 -8.37 -23.84
CA GLU A 188 -11.79 -8.27 -25.08
C GLU A 188 -11.58 -9.49 -25.99
N ASP A 189 -10.33 -9.81 -26.36
CA ASP A 189 -10.03 -10.82 -27.38
C ASP A 189 -10.17 -12.27 -26.88
N VAL A 190 -9.91 -12.52 -25.59
CA VAL A 190 -9.93 -13.87 -25.02
C VAL A 190 -11.20 -14.14 -24.24
N MET A 191 -11.65 -13.17 -23.46
CA MET A 191 -12.84 -13.33 -22.62
C MET A 191 -14.13 -12.84 -23.30
N ASP A 192 -14.04 -12.13 -24.43
CA ASP A 192 -15.19 -11.52 -25.14
C ASP A 192 -16.01 -10.62 -24.20
N LEU A 193 -15.30 -9.88 -23.33
CA LEU A 193 -15.87 -8.99 -22.34
C LEU A 193 -15.20 -7.63 -22.39
N GLU A 194 -15.98 -6.59 -22.69
CA GLU A 194 -15.50 -5.22 -22.62
C GLU A 194 -15.26 -4.83 -21.15
N PRO A 195 -14.08 -4.25 -20.81
CA PRO A 195 -13.78 -3.84 -19.43
C PRO A 195 -14.82 -2.89 -18.82
N ASP A 196 -15.42 -2.02 -19.63
CA ASP A 196 -16.52 -1.14 -19.22
C ASP A 196 -17.79 -1.92 -18.84
N GLU A 197 -18.07 -3.03 -19.52
CA GLU A 197 -19.19 -3.91 -19.16
C GLU A 197 -18.93 -4.62 -17.84
N ILE A 198 -17.70 -5.09 -17.63
CA ILE A 198 -17.28 -5.75 -16.38
C ILE A 198 -17.46 -4.79 -15.20
N VAL A 199 -16.96 -3.56 -15.32
CA VAL A 199 -17.00 -2.59 -14.22
C VAL A 199 -18.45 -2.17 -13.90
N ARG A 200 -19.32 -2.04 -14.91
CA ARG A 200 -20.74 -1.74 -14.72
C ARG A 200 -21.51 -2.90 -14.10
N LYS A 201 -21.25 -4.14 -14.51
CA LYS A 201 -21.84 -5.34 -13.89
C LYS A 201 -21.41 -5.47 -12.43
N MET A 202 -20.14 -5.19 -12.14
CA MET A 202 -19.62 -5.16 -10.77
C MET A 202 -20.30 -4.05 -9.94
N GLU A 203 -20.54 -2.88 -10.52
CA GLU A 203 -21.24 -1.79 -9.86
C GLU A 203 -22.70 -2.16 -9.57
N GLN A 204 -23.41 -2.76 -10.53
CA GLN A 204 -24.78 -3.24 -10.36
C GLN A 204 -24.92 -4.33 -9.28
N TRP A 205 -23.89 -5.15 -9.08
CA TRP A 205 -23.87 -6.13 -7.99
C TRP A 205 -23.60 -5.47 -6.64
N ALA A 206 -22.73 -4.47 -6.61
CA ALA A 206 -22.31 -3.79 -5.39
C ALA A 206 -23.33 -2.76 -4.86
N CYS A 207 -24.19 -2.22 -5.73
CA CYS A 207 -25.19 -1.18 -5.45
C CYS A 207 -26.60 -1.62 -5.82
#